data_AF-A0A6J1PDT3-F1
#
_entry.id   AF-A0A6J1PDT3-F1
#
_cell.length_a   1.000
_cell.length_b   1.000
_cell.length_c   1.000
_cell.angle_alpha   90.00
_cell.angle_beta   90.00
_cell.angle_gamma   90.00
#
_symmetry.space_group_name_H-M   'P 1'
#
loop_
_entity.id
_entity.type
_entity.pdbx_description
1 polymer ?
#
loop_
_entity_poly.entity_id
_entity_poly.type
_entity_poly.pdbx_seq_one_letter_code
_entity_poly.pdbx_strand_id
1 'polypeptide(L)'
;MCVQRGRIPKLENLKSCQNGTLAINLSSLNKRNASLLIAYPQPGTWYIIILATCYTYGTPVPCQIEKMSILLNIHTRKCTFSDQSPCGNHGICQEIQKNILHYATCTCFKGYTGWDCTDISSTVSAIPLISAMLLVMSNIFFVPAIYIAVKRKLYAEGLVYLVTMLFSSLYHACDQSDGQFCITKYEILQYSDFFSSILAFWVTLVAMAELPIAFVPLCHMTGVFIITFGMQRDRMCLISTSIPLSLGIIIPIFTHTYRIFQSKKCKKPSKRILLGLLFAITGLLLYSFIETEKNYQYVHSVWHIIMAISLIFLLPPAKSQHTTSLTNTSFNDDSESWNWKESYRIPTFAIIDQENRTIASN
;
A
#
# COMPACT_ATOMS: atom_id res chain seq x y z
N MET A 1 -17.67 -17.65 40.40
CA MET A 1 -16.37 -17.59 39.71
C MET A 1 -15.99 -16.13 39.53
N CYS A 2 -14.79 -15.74 39.93
CA CYS A 2 -14.24 -14.39 39.80
C CYS A 2 -13.06 -14.43 38.83
N VAL A 3 -12.96 -13.46 37.93
CA VAL A 3 -11.90 -13.34 36.94
C VAL A 3 -11.29 -11.94 37.00
N GLN A 4 -9.95 -11.87 37.08
CA GLN A 4 -9.22 -10.61 37.12
C GLN A 4 -7.86 -10.70 36.41
N ARG A 5 -7.47 -9.62 35.72
CA ARG A 5 -6.16 -9.50 35.06
C ARG A 5 -5.08 -9.02 36.02
N GLY A 6 -3.89 -9.59 35.94
CA GLY A 6 -2.66 -9.11 36.59
C GLY A 6 -2.54 -9.39 38.08
N ARG A 7 -3.65 -9.70 38.78
CA ARG A 7 -3.66 -10.05 40.21
C ARG A 7 -4.73 -11.09 40.50
N ILE A 8 -4.49 -11.87 41.55
CA ILE A 8 -5.46 -12.82 42.09
C ILE A 8 -6.69 -12.04 42.60
N PRO A 9 -7.93 -12.41 42.19
CA PRO A 9 -9.15 -11.78 42.67
C PRO A 9 -9.22 -11.75 44.19
N LYS A 10 -9.51 -10.58 44.77
CA LYS A 10 -9.80 -10.45 46.20
C LYS A 10 -11.28 -10.77 46.45
N LEU A 11 -11.55 -11.48 47.55
CA LEU A 11 -12.89 -11.86 47.97
C LEU A 11 -13.35 -10.93 49.10
N GLU A 12 -14.52 -10.32 48.94
CA GLU A 12 -15.19 -9.59 50.01
C GLU A 12 -15.91 -10.59 50.93
N ASN A 13 -15.66 -10.49 52.24
CA ASN A 13 -16.25 -11.34 53.29
C ASN A 13 -16.16 -12.85 53.01
N LEU A 14 -15.15 -13.30 52.25
CA LEU A 14 -14.97 -14.68 51.76
C LEU A 14 -16.16 -15.24 50.94
N LYS A 15 -17.11 -14.40 50.50
CA LYS A 15 -18.38 -14.84 49.92
C LYS A 15 -18.69 -14.23 48.55
N SER A 16 -18.16 -13.05 48.25
CA SER A 16 -18.40 -12.36 46.97
C SER A 16 -17.10 -11.89 46.34
N CYS A 17 -17.10 -11.80 45.01
CA CYS A 17 -16.01 -11.17 44.30
C CYS A 17 -15.99 -9.66 44.60
N GLN A 18 -14.83 -9.09 44.87
CA GLN A 18 -14.70 -7.64 45.13
C GLN A 18 -15.04 -6.81 43.89
N ASN A 19 -15.51 -5.58 44.10
CA ASN A 19 -15.81 -4.62 43.03
C ASN A 19 -14.65 -4.47 42.03
N GLY A 20 -14.97 -4.54 40.73
CA GLY A 20 -14.01 -4.47 39.62
C GLY A 20 -13.53 -5.83 39.09
N THR A 21 -14.03 -6.95 39.63
CA THR A 21 -13.79 -8.30 39.10
C THR A 21 -14.97 -8.77 38.27
N LEU A 22 -14.70 -9.48 37.16
CA LEU A 22 -15.76 -10.09 36.35
C LEU A 22 -16.25 -11.35 37.09
N ALA A 23 -17.56 -11.44 37.35
CA ALA A 23 -18.13 -12.51 38.15
C ALA A 23 -19.20 -13.30 37.37
N ILE A 24 -19.19 -14.63 37.56
CA ILE A 24 -20.21 -15.54 37.05
C ILE A 24 -20.69 -16.43 38.18
N ASN A 25 -22.02 -16.60 38.29
CA ASN A 25 -22.63 -17.47 39.27
C ASN A 25 -23.32 -18.66 38.58
N LEU A 26 -22.99 -19.87 39.05
CA LEU A 26 -23.66 -21.11 38.66
C LEU A 26 -24.46 -21.62 39.85
N SER A 27 -25.56 -22.31 39.56
CA SER A 27 -26.44 -22.91 40.56
C SER A 27 -26.94 -24.26 40.08
N SER A 28 -27.01 -25.23 41.00
CA SER A 28 -27.54 -26.56 40.73
C SER A 28 -29.03 -26.55 40.33
N LEU A 29 -29.81 -25.57 40.81
CA LEU A 29 -31.25 -25.46 40.53
C LEU A 29 -31.55 -24.95 39.12
N ASN A 30 -31.06 -23.75 38.75
CA ASN A 30 -31.54 -23.04 37.54
C ASN A 30 -30.44 -22.55 36.59
N LYS A 31 -29.14 -22.66 36.94
CA LYS A 31 -28.03 -22.10 36.14
C LYS A 31 -26.86 -23.07 36.08
N ARG A 32 -27.08 -24.23 35.45
CA ARG A 32 -26.07 -25.29 35.31
C ARG A 32 -24.95 -24.93 34.33
N ASN A 33 -25.25 -24.05 33.37
CA ASN A 33 -24.28 -23.55 32.39
C ASN A 33 -24.23 -22.02 32.47
N ALA A 34 -23.03 -21.45 32.42
CA ALA A 34 -22.83 -20.01 32.32
C ALA A 34 -21.56 -19.72 31.52
N SER A 35 -21.58 -18.64 30.74
CA SER A 35 -20.48 -18.20 29.90
C SER A 35 -20.13 -16.74 30.19
N LEU A 36 -18.84 -16.41 30.18
CA LEU A 36 -18.34 -15.05 30.25
C LEU A 36 -17.52 -14.77 29.01
N LEU A 37 -17.87 -13.71 28.31
CA LEU A 37 -17.12 -13.19 27.18
C LEU A 37 -16.27 -12.01 27.66
N ILE A 38 -14.97 -12.06 27.37
CA ILE A 38 -14.06 -10.93 27.57
C ILE A 38 -13.70 -10.43 26.17
N ALA A 39 -14.30 -9.30 25.76
CA ALA A 39 -14.02 -8.68 24.48
C ALA A 39 -12.62 -8.04 24.49
N TYR A 40 -11.83 -8.27 23.44
CA TYR A 40 -10.47 -7.73 23.28
C TYR A 40 -9.63 -7.83 24.56
N PRO A 41 -9.39 -9.05 25.09
CA PRO A 41 -8.66 -9.21 26.33
C PRO A 41 -7.25 -8.66 26.18
N GLN A 42 -6.86 -7.77 27.09
CA GLN A 42 -5.50 -7.24 27.11
C GLN A 42 -4.49 -8.37 27.37
N PRO A 43 -3.32 -8.36 26.72
CA PRO A 43 -2.24 -9.29 27.01
C PRO A 43 -1.87 -9.29 28.50
N GLY A 44 -1.52 -10.46 29.02
CA GLY A 44 -1.07 -10.66 30.39
C GLY A 44 -1.68 -11.89 31.06
N THR A 45 -1.35 -12.06 32.33
CA THR A 45 -1.84 -13.19 33.14
C THR A 45 -3.21 -12.89 33.70
N TRP A 46 -4.17 -13.79 33.45
CA TRP A 46 -5.51 -13.74 34.00
C TRP A 46 -5.66 -14.79 35.10
N TYR A 47 -6.24 -14.39 36.23
CA TYR A 47 -6.45 -15.25 37.38
C TYR A 47 -7.94 -15.55 37.54
N ILE A 48 -8.26 -16.82 37.75
CA ILE A 48 -9.63 -17.32 37.90
C ILE A 48 -9.73 -17.96 39.29
N ILE A 49 -10.72 -17.52 40.07
CA ILE A 49 -11.07 -18.14 41.36
C ILE A 49 -12.49 -18.68 41.27
N ILE A 50 -12.69 -19.90 41.74
CA ILE A 50 -14.01 -20.52 41.85
C ILE A 50 -14.32 -20.71 43.33
N LEU A 51 -15.49 -20.22 43.76
CA LEU A 51 -16.00 -20.36 45.11
C LEU A 51 -17.31 -21.15 45.05
N ALA A 52 -17.45 -22.13 45.94
CA ALA A 52 -18.68 -22.88 46.13
C ALA A 52 -19.39 -22.38 47.39
N THR A 53 -20.66 -22.03 47.27
CA THR A 53 -21.53 -21.62 48.38
C THR A 53 -22.76 -22.52 48.37
N CYS A 54 -23.03 -23.18 49.50
CA CYS A 54 -24.18 -24.05 49.66
C CYS A 54 -25.27 -23.33 50.45
N TYR A 55 -26.54 -23.68 50.21
CA TYR A 55 -27.68 -23.06 50.86
C TYR A 55 -28.57 -24.13 51.49
N THR A 56 -28.94 -23.91 52.75
CA THR A 56 -29.92 -24.73 53.48
C THR A 56 -31.05 -23.79 53.92
N TYR A 57 -32.28 -24.05 53.49
CA TYR A 57 -33.45 -23.18 53.74
C TYR A 57 -33.19 -21.68 53.45
N GLY A 58 -32.45 -21.37 52.38
CA GLY A 58 -32.09 -20.00 51.99
C GLY A 58 -30.93 -19.38 52.77
N THR A 59 -30.40 -20.05 53.79
CA THR A 59 -29.22 -19.59 54.55
C THR A 59 -27.92 -20.17 53.97
N PRO A 60 -26.86 -19.35 53.78
CA PRO A 60 -25.59 -19.83 53.26
C PRO A 60 -24.85 -20.66 54.31
N VAL A 61 -24.52 -21.89 53.97
CA VAL A 61 -23.82 -22.87 54.82
C VAL A 61 -22.53 -23.36 54.13
N PRO A 62 -21.53 -23.82 54.90
CA PRO A 62 -20.37 -24.49 54.32
C PRO A 62 -20.79 -25.75 53.57
N CYS A 63 -20.22 -25.95 52.38
CA CYS A 63 -20.50 -27.11 51.55
C CYS A 63 -19.87 -28.38 52.15
N GLN A 64 -20.67 -29.30 52.67
CA GLN A 64 -20.24 -30.64 53.03
C GLN A 64 -20.39 -31.58 51.82
N ILE A 65 -19.58 -31.35 50.79
CA ILE A 65 -19.59 -32.15 49.55
C ILE A 65 -18.22 -32.82 49.44
N GLU A 66 -18.19 -34.15 49.29
CA GLU A 66 -16.92 -34.89 49.16
C GLU A 66 -16.17 -34.54 47.87
N LYS A 67 -16.91 -34.38 46.75
CA LYS A 67 -16.35 -34.03 45.43
C LYS A 67 -17.29 -33.13 44.64
N MET A 68 -16.75 -32.06 44.06
CA MET A 68 -17.45 -31.18 43.13
C MET A 68 -16.73 -31.22 41.79
N SER A 69 -17.47 -31.49 40.70
CA SER A 69 -16.92 -31.49 39.34
C SER A 69 -17.39 -30.25 38.60
N ILE A 70 -16.44 -29.51 38.03
CA ILE A 70 -16.70 -28.31 37.23
C ILE A 70 -15.92 -28.48 35.93
N LEU A 71 -16.64 -28.42 34.80
CA LEU A 71 -16.02 -28.37 33.48
C LEU A 71 -15.81 -26.92 33.09
N LEU A 72 -14.56 -26.49 33.01
CA LEU A 72 -14.19 -25.16 32.55
C LEU A 72 -13.66 -25.25 31.12
N ASN A 73 -14.36 -24.62 30.18
CA ASN A 73 -13.92 -24.48 28.80
C ASN A 73 -13.46 -23.05 28.54
N ILE A 74 -12.16 -22.88 28.26
CA ILE A 74 -11.56 -21.58 27.93
C ILE A 74 -10.97 -21.69 26.53
N HIS A 75 -11.48 -20.87 25.63
CA HIS A 75 -10.98 -20.77 24.27
C HIS A 75 -11.07 -19.31 23.82
N THR A 76 -10.15 -18.92 22.96
CA THR A 76 -10.23 -17.64 22.25
C THR A 76 -11.08 -17.83 20.99
N ARG A 77 -11.81 -16.78 20.63
CA ARG A 77 -12.55 -16.70 19.35
C ARG A 77 -12.08 -15.47 18.60
N LYS A 78 -12.18 -15.53 17.28
CA LYS A 78 -11.80 -14.42 16.40
C LYS A 78 -12.76 -13.24 16.57
N CYS A 79 -14.07 -13.49 16.46
CA CYS A 79 -15.10 -12.48 16.66
C CYS A 79 -16.20 -12.98 17.61
N THR A 80 -17.07 -12.07 18.05
CA THR A 80 -18.00 -12.23 19.18
C THR A 80 -19.09 -13.29 18.95
N PHE A 81 -19.68 -13.36 17.75
CA PHE A 81 -20.83 -14.22 17.46
C PHE A 81 -20.44 -15.52 16.73
N SER A 82 -21.37 -16.47 16.68
CA SER A 82 -21.21 -17.83 16.11
C SER A 82 -20.92 -17.81 14.60
N ASP A 83 -20.35 -18.92 14.11
CA ASP A 83 -19.70 -19.11 12.80
C ASP A 83 -20.47 -18.69 11.53
N GLN A 84 -21.79 -18.43 11.59
CA GLN A 84 -22.57 -17.95 10.44
C GLN A 84 -22.50 -16.43 10.23
N SER A 85 -22.36 -15.65 11.31
CA SER A 85 -22.33 -14.18 11.25
C SER A 85 -21.53 -13.61 12.43
N PRO A 86 -20.19 -13.64 12.38
CA PRO A 86 -19.35 -13.40 13.57
C PRO A 86 -19.41 -11.96 14.12
N CYS A 87 -19.93 -11.02 13.32
CA CYS A 87 -20.18 -9.61 13.64
C CYS A 87 -21.65 -9.21 13.39
N GLY A 88 -22.56 -10.19 13.53
CA GLY A 88 -23.96 -10.04 13.14
C GLY A 88 -24.14 -9.88 11.62
N ASN A 89 -25.32 -9.39 11.20
CA ASN A 89 -25.63 -9.09 9.80
C ASN A 89 -25.12 -7.71 9.34
N HIS A 90 -24.41 -7.01 10.22
CA HIS A 90 -24.08 -5.59 10.10
C HIS A 90 -22.57 -5.33 10.11
N GLY A 91 -21.76 -6.36 9.92
CA GLY A 91 -20.31 -6.22 9.83
C GLY A 91 -19.62 -7.48 9.34
N ILE A 92 -18.32 -7.35 9.06
CA ILE A 92 -17.47 -8.44 8.61
C ILE A 92 -16.38 -8.67 9.66
N CYS A 93 -16.09 -9.94 9.96
CA CYS A 93 -14.99 -10.30 10.84
C CYS A 93 -13.68 -10.28 10.06
N GLN A 94 -12.78 -9.37 10.43
CA GLN A 94 -11.49 -9.20 9.78
C GLN A 94 -10.35 -9.62 10.71
N GLU A 95 -9.50 -10.51 10.23
CA GLU A 95 -8.25 -10.89 10.88
C GLU A 95 -7.14 -9.95 10.47
N ILE A 96 -6.44 -9.39 11.46
CA ILE A 96 -5.37 -8.42 11.28
C ILE A 96 -4.12 -8.96 11.97
N GLN A 97 -3.02 -9.00 11.22
CA GLN A 97 -1.70 -9.34 11.75
C GLN A 97 -0.83 -8.09 11.76
N LYS A 98 -0.53 -7.56 12.94
CA LYS A 98 0.43 -6.47 13.14
C LYS A 98 1.63 -6.99 13.92
N ASN A 99 2.76 -7.18 13.22
CA ASN A 99 4.00 -7.76 13.76
C ASN A 99 3.76 -9.14 14.39
N ILE A 100 3.83 -9.24 15.72
CA ILE A 100 3.65 -10.47 16.52
C ILE A 100 2.19 -10.57 17.03
N LEU A 101 1.40 -9.49 16.91
CA LEU A 101 0.03 -9.45 17.39
C LEU A 101 -0.93 -9.93 16.30
N HIS A 102 -1.58 -11.05 16.57
CA HIS A 102 -2.69 -11.56 15.77
C HIS A 102 -3.99 -11.29 16.52
N TYR A 103 -4.86 -10.49 15.92
CA TYR A 103 -6.17 -10.20 16.48
C TYR A 103 -7.22 -10.16 15.37
N ALA A 104 -8.47 -10.32 15.76
CA ALA A 104 -9.59 -10.17 14.84
C ALA A 104 -10.52 -9.10 15.41
N THR A 105 -11.15 -8.36 14.50
CA THR A 105 -12.06 -7.27 14.82
C THR A 105 -13.26 -7.29 13.88
N CYS A 106 -14.38 -6.76 14.34
CA CYS A 106 -15.53 -6.52 13.49
C CYS A 106 -15.41 -5.16 12.80
N THR A 107 -15.48 -5.15 11.47
CA THR A 107 -15.64 -3.93 10.66
C THR A 107 -17.11 -3.75 10.36
N CYS A 108 -17.71 -2.71 10.94
CA CYS A 108 -19.15 -2.47 10.86
C CYS A 108 -19.55 -1.80 9.56
N PHE A 109 -20.70 -2.19 9.04
CA PHE A 109 -21.33 -1.51 7.91
C PHE A 109 -21.82 -0.13 8.32
N LYS A 110 -21.93 0.77 7.34
CA LYS A 110 -22.37 2.15 7.57
C LYS A 110 -23.71 2.20 8.31
N GLY A 111 -23.78 3.04 9.34
CA GLY A 111 -24.94 3.12 10.24
C GLY A 111 -24.86 2.17 11.43
N TYR A 112 -23.77 1.43 11.60
CA TYR A 112 -23.53 0.56 12.75
C TYR A 112 -22.16 0.82 13.38
N THR A 113 -22.09 0.72 14.71
CA THR A 113 -20.91 0.90 15.56
C THR A 113 -20.89 -0.21 16.62
N GLY A 114 -19.88 -0.16 17.49
CA GLY A 114 -19.71 -1.15 18.54
C GLY A 114 -18.69 -2.22 18.15
N TRP A 115 -18.32 -3.04 19.13
CA TRP A 115 -17.31 -4.09 18.99
C TRP A 115 -17.86 -5.33 18.26
N ASP A 116 -19.17 -5.40 18.12
CA ASP A 116 -19.95 -6.49 17.54
C ASP A 116 -20.94 -6.01 16.46
N CYS A 117 -20.87 -4.72 16.11
CA CYS A 117 -21.67 -4.06 15.08
C CYS A 117 -23.19 -4.08 15.29
N THR A 118 -23.66 -4.16 16.54
CA THR A 118 -25.09 -4.11 16.86
C THR A 118 -25.60 -2.71 17.17
N ASP A 119 -24.72 -1.78 17.52
CA ASP A 119 -25.13 -0.42 17.90
C ASP A 119 -25.40 0.39 16.63
N ILE A 120 -26.52 1.12 16.56
CA ILE A 120 -26.84 1.94 15.39
C ILE A 120 -26.10 3.28 15.51
N SER A 121 -25.28 3.60 14.52
CA SER A 121 -24.65 4.91 14.38
C SER A 121 -25.64 5.89 13.76
N SER A 122 -26.06 6.88 14.53
CA SER A 122 -27.01 7.92 14.12
C SER A 122 -26.41 8.98 13.18
N THR A 123 -25.22 8.74 12.63
CA THR A 123 -24.48 9.69 11.80
C THR A 123 -23.94 9.00 10.55
N VAL A 124 -24.82 8.68 9.61
CA VAL A 124 -24.44 8.43 8.20
C VAL A 124 -23.94 9.76 7.62
N SER A 125 -22.65 10.05 7.79
CA SER A 125 -22.04 11.27 7.24
C SER A 125 -21.93 11.15 5.71
N ALA A 126 -22.33 12.20 4.99
CA ALA A 126 -22.13 12.35 3.54
C ALA A 126 -20.67 12.75 3.18
N ILE A 127 -19.89 13.12 4.19
CA ILE A 127 -18.48 13.53 4.10
C ILE A 127 -17.57 12.45 3.49
N PRO A 128 -17.60 11.17 3.90
CA PRO A 128 -16.73 10.13 3.33
C PRO A 128 -16.93 9.88 1.83
N LEU A 129 -18.14 10.08 1.28
CA LEU A 129 -18.38 9.89 -0.16
C LEU A 129 -17.74 11.00 -1.00
N ILE A 130 -17.88 12.25 -0.58
CA ILE A 130 -17.24 13.40 -1.25
C ILE A 130 -15.72 13.28 -1.14
N SER A 131 -15.23 12.84 0.02
CA SER A 131 -13.81 12.52 0.24
C SER A 131 -13.31 11.51 -0.79
N ALA A 132 -13.93 10.33 -0.83
CA ALA A 132 -13.59 9.25 -1.76
C ALA A 132 -13.57 9.74 -3.22
N MET A 133 -14.61 10.48 -3.63
CA MET A 133 -14.71 11.02 -4.99
C MET A 133 -13.57 11.98 -5.32
N LEU A 134 -13.18 12.86 -4.39
CA LEU A 134 -12.08 13.79 -4.59
C LEU A 134 -10.75 13.05 -4.83
N LEU A 135 -10.38 12.11 -3.95
CA LEU A 135 -9.12 11.37 -4.06
C LEU A 135 -9.08 10.42 -5.27
N VAL A 136 -10.23 9.87 -5.66
CA VAL A 136 -10.31 8.98 -6.83
C VAL A 136 -10.25 9.79 -8.12
N MET A 137 -10.98 10.90 -8.22
CA MET A 137 -11.01 11.72 -9.43
C MET A 137 -9.72 12.52 -9.65
N SER A 138 -9.00 12.92 -8.58
CA SER A 138 -7.71 13.61 -8.71
C SER A 138 -6.68 12.78 -9.49
N ASN A 139 -6.76 11.45 -9.41
CA ASN A 139 -5.90 10.54 -10.16
C ASN A 139 -6.11 10.60 -11.68
N ILE A 140 -7.27 11.04 -12.18
CA ILE A 140 -7.53 11.20 -13.62
C ILE A 140 -6.53 12.18 -14.27
N PHE A 141 -5.95 13.10 -13.50
CA PHE A 141 -4.94 14.03 -14.01
C PHE A 141 -3.64 13.35 -14.47
N PHE A 142 -3.41 12.07 -14.18
CA PHE A 142 -2.32 11.28 -14.76
C PHE A 142 -2.54 10.95 -16.25
N VAL A 143 -3.78 10.95 -16.74
CA VAL A 143 -4.12 10.59 -18.13
C VAL A 143 -3.34 11.40 -19.17
N PRO A 144 -3.24 12.75 -19.09
CA PRO A 144 -2.39 13.53 -19.97
C PRO A 144 -0.92 13.11 -19.97
N ALA A 145 -0.34 12.79 -18.80
CA ALA A 145 1.04 12.36 -18.68
C ALA A 145 1.26 10.99 -19.32
N ILE A 146 0.33 10.04 -19.10
CA ILE A 146 0.32 8.72 -19.73
C ILE A 146 0.26 8.86 -21.26
N TYR A 147 -0.68 9.67 -21.76
CA TYR A 147 -0.83 9.92 -23.19
C TYR A 147 0.45 10.50 -23.83
N ILE A 148 1.08 11.47 -23.17
CA ILE A 148 2.34 12.06 -23.63
C ILE A 148 3.48 11.03 -23.61
N ALA A 149 3.59 10.21 -22.57
CA ALA A 149 4.60 9.16 -22.47
C ALA A 149 4.48 8.17 -23.64
N VAL A 150 3.26 7.67 -23.89
CA VAL A 150 2.98 6.75 -25.01
C VAL A 150 3.28 7.39 -26.35
N LYS A 151 2.83 8.64 -26.58
CA LYS A 151 3.10 9.38 -27.83
C LYS A 151 4.61 9.56 -28.07
N ARG A 152 5.41 9.64 -27.01
CA ARG A 152 6.86 9.79 -27.08
C ARG A 152 7.63 8.47 -27.07
N LYS A 153 6.92 7.33 -27.15
CA LYS A 153 7.49 5.97 -27.10
C LYS A 153 8.20 5.64 -25.77
N LEU A 154 7.79 6.29 -24.69
CA LEU A 154 8.23 6.02 -23.32
C LEU A 154 7.26 5.03 -22.66
N TYR A 155 7.23 3.80 -23.16
CA TYR A 155 6.21 2.81 -22.81
C TYR A 155 6.34 2.31 -21.37
N ALA A 156 7.57 2.17 -20.86
CA ALA A 156 7.81 1.72 -19.49
C ALA A 156 7.29 2.75 -18.48
N GLU A 157 7.62 4.03 -18.69
CA GLU A 157 7.16 5.15 -17.89
C GLU A 157 5.64 5.29 -17.96
N GLY A 158 5.06 5.21 -19.17
CA GLY A 158 3.61 5.25 -19.37
C GLY A 158 2.86 4.13 -18.66
N LEU A 159 3.40 2.90 -18.68
CA LEU A 159 2.84 1.77 -17.95
C LEU A 159 2.87 2.00 -16.44
N VAL A 160 4.00 2.47 -15.90
CA VAL A 160 4.11 2.77 -14.47
C VAL A 160 3.10 3.83 -14.07
N TYR A 161 2.96 4.93 -14.82
CA TYR A 161 1.96 5.97 -14.52
C TYR A 161 0.52 5.45 -14.57
N LEU A 162 0.21 4.57 -15.52
CA LEU A 162 -1.10 3.93 -15.61
C LEU A 162 -1.37 3.06 -14.37
N VAL A 163 -0.39 2.25 -13.98
CA VAL A 163 -0.48 1.38 -12.81
C VAL A 163 -0.61 2.20 -11.52
N THR A 164 0.15 3.29 -11.39
CA THR A 164 0.02 4.25 -10.27
C THR A 164 -1.39 4.83 -10.19
N MET A 165 -1.91 5.34 -11.31
CA MET A 165 -3.26 5.89 -11.36
C MET A 165 -4.32 4.86 -10.91
N LEU A 166 -4.25 3.63 -11.43
CA LEU A 166 -5.22 2.59 -11.11
C LEU A 166 -5.14 2.15 -9.64
N PHE A 167 -3.94 1.83 -9.13
CA PHE A 167 -3.81 1.38 -7.75
C PHE A 167 -4.10 2.49 -6.73
N SER A 168 -3.74 3.74 -7.02
CA SER A 168 -4.08 4.88 -6.16
C SER A 168 -5.59 5.09 -6.09
N SER A 169 -6.28 5.07 -7.23
CA SER A 169 -7.75 5.16 -7.27
C SER A 169 -8.42 4.01 -6.50
N LEU A 170 -7.96 2.76 -6.69
CA LEU A 170 -8.52 1.60 -5.99
C LEU A 170 -8.24 1.64 -4.49
N TYR A 171 -7.05 2.08 -4.10
CA TYR A 171 -6.67 2.25 -2.70
C TYR A 171 -7.57 3.28 -2.01
N HIS A 172 -7.71 4.49 -2.57
CA HIS A 172 -8.53 5.53 -1.95
C HIS A 172 -10.03 5.22 -1.97
N ALA A 173 -10.52 4.49 -2.98
CA ALA A 173 -11.89 3.98 -2.97
C ALA A 173 -12.14 3.00 -1.81
N CYS A 174 -11.15 2.13 -1.52
CA CYS A 174 -11.19 1.17 -0.43
C CYS A 174 -11.03 1.84 0.95
N ASP A 175 -10.09 2.79 1.07
CA ASP A 175 -9.76 3.52 2.30
C ASP A 175 -10.94 4.38 2.80
N GLN A 176 -11.55 5.17 1.91
CA GLN A 176 -12.62 6.11 2.28
C GLN A 176 -14.00 5.45 2.45
N SER A 177 -14.11 4.15 2.16
CA SER A 177 -15.37 3.40 2.27
C SER A 177 -15.40 2.47 3.48
N ASP A 178 -14.55 2.70 4.48
CA ASP A 178 -14.40 1.82 5.66
C ASP A 178 -14.21 0.34 5.28
N GLY A 179 -13.59 0.08 4.12
CA GLY A 179 -13.37 -1.28 3.61
C GLY A 179 -14.48 -1.86 2.74
N GLN A 180 -15.56 -1.13 2.44
CA GLN A 180 -16.71 -1.65 1.67
C GLN A 180 -16.40 -1.83 0.17
N PHE A 181 -15.57 -0.97 -0.42
CA PHE A 181 -15.22 -1.01 -1.86
C PHE A 181 -13.77 -1.47 -2.08
N CYS A 182 -13.39 -2.61 -1.51
CA CYS A 182 -12.05 -3.19 -1.68
C CYS A 182 -12.08 -4.42 -2.60
N ILE A 183 -11.40 -4.35 -3.75
CA ILE A 183 -11.25 -5.50 -4.66
C ILE A 183 -10.38 -6.60 -4.04
N THR A 184 -9.40 -6.22 -3.20
CA THR A 184 -8.48 -7.12 -2.50
C THR A 184 -8.19 -6.57 -1.11
N LYS A 185 -7.32 -7.25 -0.34
CA LYS A 185 -6.93 -6.83 1.01
C LYS A 185 -6.37 -5.40 0.99
N TYR A 186 -6.81 -4.57 1.94
CA TYR A 186 -6.36 -3.19 2.12
C TYR A 186 -4.83 -3.05 2.06
N GLU A 187 -4.11 -3.92 2.78
CA GLU A 187 -2.65 -3.89 2.84
C GLU A 187 -1.96 -4.10 1.49
N ILE A 188 -2.60 -4.83 0.57
CA ILE A 188 -2.08 -5.08 -0.79
C ILE A 188 -2.29 -3.83 -1.63
N LEU A 189 -3.49 -3.23 -1.59
CA LEU A 189 -3.78 -1.98 -2.31
C LEU A 189 -2.88 -0.85 -1.84
N GLN A 190 -2.73 -0.71 -0.52
CA GLN A 190 -1.82 0.27 0.07
C GLN A 190 -0.38 0.05 -0.40
N TYR A 191 0.13 -1.19 -0.34
CA TYR A 191 1.48 -1.50 -0.83
C TYR A 191 1.65 -1.12 -2.31
N SER A 192 0.68 -1.50 -3.15
CA SER A 192 0.73 -1.24 -4.59
C SER A 192 0.70 0.25 -4.92
N ASP A 193 -0.09 1.06 -4.20
CA ASP A 193 -0.15 2.51 -4.38
C ASP A 193 1.20 3.18 -4.05
N PHE A 194 1.74 2.93 -2.86
CA PHE A 194 3.05 3.50 -2.46
C PHE A 194 4.19 3.01 -3.36
N PHE A 195 4.26 1.71 -3.64
CA PHE A 195 5.30 1.14 -4.50
C PHE A 195 5.28 1.76 -5.90
N SER A 196 4.11 1.79 -6.54
CA SER A 196 3.98 2.30 -7.90
C SER A 196 4.21 3.81 -7.97
N SER A 197 3.80 4.58 -6.96
CA SER A 197 4.07 6.02 -6.86
C SER A 197 5.57 6.32 -6.77
N ILE A 198 6.32 5.61 -5.92
CA ILE A 198 7.78 5.78 -5.81
C ILE A 198 8.47 5.32 -7.10
N LEU A 199 7.99 4.22 -7.70
CA LEU A 199 8.51 3.76 -8.98
C LEU A 199 8.27 4.77 -10.10
N ALA A 200 7.13 5.47 -10.11
CA ALA A 200 6.84 6.55 -11.05
C ALA A 200 7.86 7.68 -10.95
N PHE A 201 8.21 8.12 -9.73
CA PHE A 201 9.30 9.08 -9.51
C PHE A 201 10.63 8.55 -10.07
N TRP A 202 10.98 7.31 -9.75
CA TRP A 202 12.23 6.70 -10.16
C TRP A 202 12.38 6.64 -11.68
N VAL A 203 11.40 6.08 -12.39
CA VAL A 203 11.45 5.96 -13.86
C VAL A 203 11.44 7.33 -14.55
N THR A 204 10.76 8.32 -13.96
CA THR A 204 10.81 9.71 -14.46
C THR A 204 12.24 10.26 -14.36
N LEU A 205 12.90 10.09 -13.21
CA LEU A 205 14.27 10.57 -12.99
C LEU A 205 15.29 9.87 -13.90
N VAL A 206 15.12 8.55 -14.12
CA VAL A 206 15.92 7.79 -15.08
C VAL A 206 15.70 8.29 -16.51
N ALA A 207 14.45 8.54 -16.92
CA ALA A 207 14.13 9.09 -18.23
C ALA A 207 14.76 10.49 -18.43
N MET A 208 14.72 11.34 -17.39
CA MET A 208 15.35 12.66 -17.40
C MET A 208 16.87 12.62 -17.50
N ALA A 209 17.53 11.55 -17.04
CA ALA A 209 18.97 11.40 -17.15
C ALA A 209 19.45 11.18 -18.60
N GLU A 210 18.55 10.88 -19.55
CA GLU A 210 18.85 10.65 -20.96
C GLU A 210 19.98 9.61 -21.18
N LEU A 211 20.05 8.57 -20.36
CA LEU A 211 21.09 7.53 -20.41
C LEU A 211 21.16 6.82 -21.77
N PRO A 212 22.31 6.20 -22.11
CA PRO A 212 22.39 5.26 -23.23
C PRO A 212 21.37 4.13 -23.05
N ILE A 213 20.78 3.68 -24.15
CA ILE A 213 19.64 2.74 -24.13
C ILE A 213 19.97 1.44 -23.41
N ALA A 214 21.23 1.00 -23.48
CA ALA A 214 21.71 -0.21 -22.80
C ALA A 214 21.61 -0.14 -21.26
N PHE A 215 21.76 1.04 -20.65
CA PHE A 215 21.76 1.19 -19.18
C PHE A 215 20.37 1.44 -18.59
N VAL A 216 19.39 1.85 -19.40
CA VAL A 216 18.03 2.17 -18.91
C VAL A 216 17.36 0.97 -18.21
N PRO A 217 17.35 -0.26 -18.79
CA PRO A 217 16.77 -1.42 -18.12
C PRO A 217 17.47 -1.75 -16.79
N LEU A 218 18.79 -1.61 -16.72
CA LEU A 218 19.57 -1.84 -15.51
C LEU A 218 19.12 -0.88 -14.40
N CYS A 219 19.01 0.41 -14.71
CA CYS A 219 18.54 1.42 -13.75
C CYS A 219 17.09 1.19 -13.31
N HIS A 220 16.20 0.79 -14.21
CA HIS A 220 14.81 0.45 -13.87
C HIS A 220 14.74 -0.73 -12.90
N MET A 221 15.42 -1.84 -13.22
CA MET A 221 15.40 -3.03 -12.36
C MET A 221 16.05 -2.77 -11.00
N THR A 222 17.13 -1.99 -10.96
CA THR A 222 17.76 -1.56 -9.70
C THR A 222 16.77 -0.79 -8.83
N GLY A 223 16.02 0.15 -9.43
CA GLY A 223 14.96 0.87 -8.73
C GLY A 223 13.90 -0.05 -8.14
N VAL A 224 13.41 -1.01 -8.92
CA VAL A 224 12.41 -1.98 -8.47
C VAL A 224 12.89 -2.73 -7.23
N PHE A 225 14.12 -3.24 -7.20
CA PHE A 225 14.64 -3.96 -6.04
C PHE A 225 14.81 -3.07 -4.80
N ILE A 226 15.36 -1.86 -4.96
CA ILE A 226 15.55 -0.91 -3.86
C ILE A 226 14.20 -0.51 -3.25
N ILE A 227 13.22 -0.18 -4.10
CA ILE A 227 11.89 0.25 -3.66
C ILE A 227 11.16 -0.92 -2.98
N THR A 228 11.19 -2.12 -3.55
CA THR A 228 10.55 -3.31 -2.95
C THR A 228 11.11 -3.58 -1.57
N PHE A 229 12.44 -3.55 -1.41
CA PHE A 229 13.09 -3.75 -0.11
C PHE A 229 12.70 -2.65 0.89
N GLY A 230 12.69 -1.39 0.46
CA GLY A 230 12.28 -0.26 1.30
C GLY A 230 10.82 -0.38 1.78
N MET A 231 9.91 -0.73 0.87
CA MET A 231 8.49 -0.91 1.18
C MET A 231 8.21 -2.13 2.08
N GLN A 232 9.05 -3.15 2.07
CA GLN A 232 8.89 -4.29 2.97
C GLN A 232 9.29 -3.99 4.41
N ARG A 233 10.22 -3.05 4.62
CA ARG A 233 10.71 -2.70 5.96
C ARG A 233 9.70 -1.86 6.73
N ASP A 234 9.22 -0.77 6.13
CA ASP A 234 8.18 0.09 6.69
C ASP A 234 7.61 1.00 5.58
N ARG A 235 6.33 0.82 5.26
CA ARG A 235 5.65 1.49 4.13
C ARG A 235 5.32 2.95 4.45
N MET A 236 5.14 3.28 5.73
CA MET A 236 4.73 4.61 6.18
C MET A 236 5.90 5.45 6.70
N CYS A 237 7.10 4.86 6.78
CA CYS A 237 8.28 5.60 7.18
C CYS A 237 8.76 6.53 6.05
N LEU A 238 8.84 7.83 6.33
CA LEU A 238 9.40 8.85 5.43
C LEU A 238 10.81 8.49 4.94
N ILE A 239 11.58 7.74 5.72
CA ILE A 239 12.94 7.28 5.38
C ILE A 239 12.87 6.27 4.22
N SER A 240 11.92 5.33 4.25
CA SER A 240 11.73 4.32 3.21
C SER A 240 11.39 4.93 1.86
N THR A 241 10.69 6.06 1.85
CA THR A 241 10.36 6.83 0.63
C THR A 241 11.52 7.75 0.20
N SER A 242 12.22 8.36 1.16
CA SER A 242 13.30 9.32 0.88
C SER A 242 14.54 8.67 0.27
N ILE A 243 14.86 7.41 0.62
CA ILE A 243 16.05 6.71 0.13
C ILE A 243 15.99 6.47 -1.39
N PRO A 244 14.96 5.81 -1.95
CA PRO A 244 14.83 5.64 -3.40
C PRO A 244 14.79 6.97 -4.14
N LEU A 245 14.09 7.98 -3.60
CA LEU A 245 14.01 9.30 -4.23
C LEU A 245 15.39 9.99 -4.31
N SER A 246 16.16 9.94 -3.22
CA SER A 246 17.51 10.51 -3.17
C SER A 246 18.46 9.81 -4.15
N LEU A 247 18.44 8.47 -4.18
CA LEU A 247 19.23 7.68 -5.14
C LEU A 247 18.82 7.98 -6.59
N GLY A 248 17.52 8.09 -6.86
CA GLY A 248 17.00 8.46 -8.16
C GLY A 248 17.46 9.84 -8.63
N ILE A 249 17.51 10.84 -7.73
CA ILE A 249 17.96 12.22 -8.03
C ILE A 249 19.46 12.27 -8.36
N ILE A 250 20.27 11.39 -7.77
CA ILE A 250 21.71 11.33 -8.04
C ILE A 250 21.98 10.96 -9.51
N ILE A 251 21.16 10.11 -10.13
CA ILE A 251 21.36 9.62 -11.51
C ILE A 251 21.40 10.77 -12.55
N PRO A 252 20.37 11.64 -12.68
CA PRO A 252 20.40 12.76 -13.62
C PRO A 252 21.46 13.80 -13.26
N ILE A 253 21.72 14.05 -11.97
CA ILE A 253 22.79 14.98 -11.53
C ILE A 253 24.15 14.47 -11.99
N PHE A 254 24.48 13.22 -11.69
CA PHE A 254 25.75 12.60 -12.08
C PHE A 254 25.91 12.56 -13.60
N THR A 255 24.85 12.20 -14.33
CA THR A 255 24.89 12.16 -15.80
C THR A 255 25.11 13.56 -16.38
N HIS A 256 24.48 14.58 -15.80
CA HIS A 256 24.66 15.97 -16.22
C HIS A 256 26.07 16.48 -15.93
N THR A 257 26.61 16.24 -14.73
CA THR A 257 27.98 16.65 -14.38
C THR A 257 29.00 15.94 -15.26
N TYR A 258 28.87 14.63 -15.46
CA TYR A 258 29.75 13.85 -16.33
C TYR A 258 29.76 14.39 -17.78
N ARG A 259 28.59 14.75 -18.32
CA ARG A 259 28.49 15.38 -19.66
C ARG A 259 29.15 16.75 -19.71
N ILE A 260 29.05 17.57 -18.66
CA ILE A 260 29.74 18.86 -18.57
C ILE A 260 31.25 18.64 -18.59
N PHE A 261 31.76 17.70 -17.81
CA PHE A 261 33.19 17.37 -17.77
C PHE A 261 33.72 16.90 -19.12
N GLN A 262 32.98 16.02 -19.81
CA GLN A 262 33.40 15.52 -21.13
C GLN A 262 33.28 16.56 -22.25
N SER A 263 32.17 17.31 -22.30
CA SER A 263 31.90 18.22 -23.42
C SER A 263 32.46 19.63 -23.24
N LYS A 264 32.95 19.97 -22.03
CA LYS A 264 33.34 21.33 -21.59
C LYS A 264 32.28 22.41 -21.87
N LYS A 265 31.03 22.02 -22.14
CA LYS A 265 29.91 22.91 -22.46
C LYS A 265 28.79 22.71 -21.45
N CYS A 266 28.38 23.79 -20.80
CA CYS A 266 27.25 23.78 -19.87
C CYS A 266 25.95 24.04 -20.64
N LYS A 267 25.10 23.00 -20.79
CA LYS A 267 23.77 23.15 -21.37
C LYS A 267 22.80 23.57 -20.26
N LYS A 268 22.31 24.81 -20.33
CA LYS A 268 21.31 25.30 -19.38
C LYS A 268 20.03 24.45 -19.44
N PRO A 269 19.41 24.12 -18.30
CA PRO A 269 18.14 23.40 -18.27
C PRO A 269 17.06 24.21 -18.98
N SER A 270 16.17 23.53 -19.72
CA SER A 270 15.07 24.20 -20.40
C SER A 270 14.08 24.79 -19.39
N LYS A 271 13.44 25.92 -19.73
CA LYS A 271 12.37 26.53 -18.91
C LYS A 271 11.26 25.52 -18.57
N ARG A 272 10.99 24.59 -19.48
CA ARG A 272 10.03 23.49 -19.31
C ARG A 272 10.42 22.57 -18.13
N ILE A 273 11.67 22.11 -18.09
CA ILE A 273 12.16 21.22 -17.02
C ILE A 273 12.17 21.98 -15.69
N LEU A 274 12.58 23.25 -15.69
CA LEU A 274 12.56 24.08 -14.48
C LEU A 274 11.14 24.22 -13.91
N LEU A 275 10.15 24.43 -14.77
CA LEU A 275 8.74 24.50 -14.37
C LEU A 275 8.24 23.14 -13.83
N GLY A 276 8.61 22.03 -14.46
CA GLY A 276 8.29 20.69 -13.96
C GLY A 276 8.90 20.41 -12.58
N LEU A 277 10.16 20.78 -12.36
CA LEU A 277 10.82 20.65 -11.07
C LEU A 277 10.18 21.53 -10.00
N LEU A 278 9.76 22.75 -10.36
CA LEU A 278 9.02 23.62 -9.44
C LEU A 278 7.74 22.93 -8.95
N PHE A 279 6.91 22.41 -9.87
CA PHE A 279 5.69 21.69 -9.49
C PHE A 279 5.99 20.45 -8.64
N ALA A 280 6.99 19.64 -9.01
CA ALA A 280 7.36 18.45 -8.25
C ALA A 280 7.82 18.79 -6.82
N ILE A 281 8.66 19.82 -6.65
CA ILE A 281 9.12 20.28 -5.34
C ILE A 281 7.92 20.82 -4.52
N THR A 282 7.07 21.64 -5.12
CA THR A 282 5.86 22.16 -4.45
C THR A 282 4.95 21.01 -3.99
N GLY A 283 4.75 19.99 -4.84
CA GLY A 283 4.00 18.78 -4.48
C GLY A 283 4.63 18.07 -3.28
N LEU A 284 5.92 17.74 -3.35
CA LEU A 284 6.61 17.05 -2.25
C LEU A 284 6.56 17.83 -0.93
N LEU A 285 6.66 19.16 -0.98
CA LEU A 285 6.54 20.02 0.22
C LEU A 285 5.12 20.01 0.78
N LEU A 286 4.09 20.06 -0.07
CA LEU A 286 2.68 19.95 0.35
C LEU A 286 2.43 18.64 1.08
N TYR A 287 2.87 17.52 0.49
CA TYR A 287 2.75 16.19 1.08
C TYR A 287 3.50 16.07 2.41
N SER A 288 4.73 16.60 2.50
CA SER A 288 5.59 16.38 3.67
C SER A 288 5.27 17.27 4.87
N PHE A 289 4.77 18.50 4.63
CA PHE A 289 4.66 19.52 5.70
C PHE A 289 3.25 20.05 5.94
N ILE A 290 2.33 19.92 4.97
CA ILE A 290 1.00 20.54 5.03
C ILE A 290 -0.10 19.49 5.23
N GLU A 291 0.14 18.25 4.79
CA GLU A 291 -0.77 17.14 4.98
C GLU A 291 -0.91 16.78 6.47
N THR A 292 -2.15 16.69 6.94
CA THR A 292 -2.55 16.30 8.29
C THR A 292 -3.77 15.38 8.18
N GLU A 293 -4.08 14.63 9.24
CA GLU A 293 -5.25 13.74 9.25
C GLU A 293 -6.58 14.45 8.94
N LYS A 294 -6.71 15.74 9.32
CA LYS A 294 -7.95 16.51 9.14
C LYS A 294 -8.15 17.05 7.72
N ASN A 295 -7.05 17.35 7.02
CA ASN A 295 -7.09 17.96 5.68
C ASN A 295 -6.60 17.01 4.58
N TYR A 296 -6.26 15.76 4.93
CA TYR A 296 -5.75 14.71 4.06
C TYR A 296 -6.46 14.68 2.70
N GLN A 297 -7.79 14.58 2.70
CA GLN A 297 -8.58 14.48 1.48
C GLN A 297 -8.37 15.62 0.48
N TYR A 298 -8.11 16.84 0.96
CA TYR A 298 -7.92 18.01 0.10
C TYR A 298 -6.47 18.15 -0.32
N VAL A 299 -5.54 18.07 0.64
CA VAL A 299 -4.11 18.27 0.39
C VAL A 299 -3.57 17.15 -0.49
N HIS A 300 -3.97 15.90 -0.24
CA HIS A 300 -3.53 14.74 -1.01
C HIS A 300 -4.10 14.74 -2.44
N SER A 301 -5.36 15.15 -2.60
CA SER A 301 -5.95 15.34 -3.95
C SER A 301 -5.21 16.41 -4.75
N VAL A 302 -4.87 17.54 -4.12
CA VAL A 302 -4.06 18.60 -4.75
C VAL A 302 -2.67 18.10 -5.08
N TRP A 303 -2.08 17.27 -4.21
CA TRP A 303 -0.80 16.63 -4.45
C TRP A 303 -0.81 15.78 -5.73
N HIS A 304 -1.80 14.91 -5.93
CA HIS A 304 -1.95 14.12 -7.18
C HIS A 304 -1.96 15.02 -8.41
N ILE A 305 -2.76 16.09 -8.38
CA ILE A 305 -2.92 17.00 -9.52
C ILE A 305 -1.59 17.68 -9.84
N ILE A 306 -0.91 18.25 -8.84
CA ILE A 306 0.37 18.93 -9.01
C ILE A 306 1.44 17.96 -9.52
N MET A 307 1.48 16.76 -8.96
CA MET A 307 2.44 15.74 -9.38
C MET A 307 2.20 15.29 -10.82
N ALA A 308 0.96 15.02 -11.20
CA ALA A 308 0.62 14.63 -12.56
C ALA A 308 0.94 15.74 -13.57
N ILE A 309 0.68 17.01 -13.23
CA ILE A 309 1.08 18.17 -14.04
C ILE A 309 2.60 18.25 -14.17
N SER A 310 3.36 17.98 -13.11
CA SER A 310 4.82 18.00 -13.16
C SER A 310 5.38 17.01 -14.20
N LEU A 311 4.81 15.81 -14.32
CA LEU A 311 5.24 14.77 -15.26
C LEU A 311 5.13 15.24 -16.72
N ILE A 312 4.08 16.00 -17.06
CA ILE A 312 3.90 16.58 -18.40
C ILE A 312 5.13 17.42 -18.79
N PHE A 313 5.70 18.16 -17.84
CA PHE A 313 6.83 19.04 -18.08
C PHE A 313 8.18 18.33 -17.99
N LEU A 314 8.33 17.37 -17.06
CA LEU A 314 9.57 16.64 -16.80
C LEU A 314 9.93 15.62 -17.88
N LEU A 315 8.93 15.00 -18.53
CA LEU A 315 9.19 14.00 -19.57
C LEU A 315 10.03 14.59 -20.72
N PRO A 316 11.13 13.90 -21.13
CA PRO A 316 11.94 14.33 -22.26
C PRO A 316 11.17 14.20 -23.59
N PRO A 317 11.51 14.98 -24.64
CA PRO A 317 10.94 14.81 -25.97
C PRO A 317 11.31 13.44 -26.57
N ALA A 318 10.55 12.98 -27.55
CA ALA A 318 10.83 11.73 -28.24
C ALA A 318 12.25 11.75 -28.84
N LYS A 319 13.05 10.71 -28.58
CA LYS A 319 14.35 10.55 -29.23
C LYS A 319 14.11 10.36 -30.73
N SER A 320 14.55 11.32 -31.55
CA SER A 320 14.59 11.16 -33.01
C SER A 320 15.59 10.05 -33.32
N GLN A 321 15.11 8.93 -33.86
CA GLN A 321 15.97 7.96 -34.51
C GLN A 321 16.46 8.60 -35.80
N HIS A 322 17.69 9.11 -35.81
CA HIS A 322 18.35 9.56 -37.03
C HIS A 322 18.50 8.34 -37.96
N THR A 323 17.56 8.18 -38.89
CA THR A 323 17.66 7.23 -39.99
C THR A 323 18.66 7.84 -40.97
N THR A 324 19.92 7.45 -40.86
CA THR A 324 20.92 7.80 -41.87
C THR A 324 20.59 6.99 -43.12
N SER A 325 19.95 7.63 -44.10
CA SER A 325 19.84 7.13 -45.48
C SER A 325 21.25 6.88 -46.01
N LEU A 326 21.56 5.63 -46.38
CA LEU A 326 22.77 5.31 -47.12
C LEU A 326 22.65 5.91 -48.53
N THR A 327 23.43 6.95 -48.81
CA THR A 327 23.77 7.33 -50.18
C THR A 327 25.26 7.05 -50.36
N ASN A 328 25.56 6.00 -51.13
CA ASN A 328 26.81 5.63 -51.81
C ASN A 328 28.13 6.15 -51.21
N THR A 329 28.86 5.25 -50.54
CA THR A 329 30.28 5.36 -50.23
C THR A 329 31.14 5.23 -51.50
N SER A 330 31.90 6.27 -51.84
CA SER A 330 33.19 6.14 -52.52
C SER A 330 34.30 6.33 -51.49
N PHE A 331 35.24 5.39 -51.47
CA PHE A 331 36.44 5.38 -50.65
C PHE A 331 37.30 6.64 -50.83
N ASN A 332 37.82 7.19 -49.73
CA ASN A 332 39.24 7.53 -49.58
C ASN A 332 39.61 7.80 -48.12
N ASP A 333 40.90 7.59 -47.87
CA ASP A 333 41.61 7.28 -46.63
C ASP A 333 41.78 8.40 -45.59
N ASP A 334 42.15 7.94 -44.38
CA ASP A 334 42.91 8.59 -43.30
C ASP A 334 42.28 9.72 -42.45
N SER A 335 41.92 9.39 -41.21
CA SER A 335 42.36 10.06 -39.97
C SER A 335 41.58 9.61 -38.72
N GLU A 336 42.31 9.49 -37.62
CA GLU A 336 41.85 9.07 -36.29
C GLU A 336 40.63 9.83 -35.75
N SER A 337 39.61 9.09 -35.28
CA SER A 337 38.96 9.37 -33.99
C SER A 337 38.15 8.15 -33.54
N TRP A 338 38.38 7.71 -32.30
CA TRP A 338 37.60 6.65 -31.65
C TRP A 338 36.18 7.16 -31.37
N ASN A 339 35.28 6.97 -32.32
CA ASN A 339 33.87 7.26 -32.17
C ASN A 339 33.12 5.92 -32.06
N TRP A 340 32.72 5.55 -30.85
CA TRP A 340 31.88 4.38 -30.60
C TRP A 340 30.48 4.63 -31.19
N LYS A 341 30.35 4.36 -32.49
CA LYS A 341 29.09 4.45 -33.23
C LYS A 341 28.40 3.10 -33.11
N GLU A 342 27.61 2.93 -32.04
CA GLU A 342 26.85 1.70 -31.83
C GLU A 342 25.66 1.65 -32.79
N SER A 343 25.83 0.92 -33.89
CA SER A 343 24.81 0.68 -34.91
C SER A 343 24.03 -0.59 -34.55
N TYR A 344 22.88 -0.45 -33.89
CA TYR A 344 21.90 -1.52 -33.83
C TYR A 344 21.09 -1.53 -35.13
N ARG A 345 21.51 -2.33 -36.11
CA ARG A 345 20.61 -2.78 -37.18
C ARG A 345 19.63 -3.78 -36.57
N ILE A 346 18.34 -3.47 -36.64
CA ILE A 346 17.28 -4.47 -36.49
C ILE A 346 17.42 -5.42 -37.70
N PRO A 347 17.62 -6.74 -37.52
CA PRO A 347 17.61 -7.66 -38.65
C PRO A 347 16.19 -7.69 -39.22
N THR A 348 16.02 -7.11 -40.40
CA THR A 348 14.81 -7.28 -41.20
C THR A 348 14.98 -8.60 -41.94
N PHE A 349 14.29 -9.65 -41.49
CA PHE A 349 14.24 -10.91 -42.20
C PHE A 349 13.34 -10.71 -43.43
N ALA A 350 13.96 -10.59 -44.61
CA ALA A 350 13.25 -10.78 -45.86
C ALA A 350 13.06 -12.28 -46.05
N ILE A 351 11.80 -12.74 -46.02
CA ILE A 351 11.45 -14.09 -46.46
C ILE A 351 11.59 -14.06 -47.99
N ILE A 352 12.68 -14.64 -48.49
CA ILE A 352 12.81 -14.95 -49.92
C ILE A 352 12.08 -16.27 -50.10
N ASP A 353 10.91 -16.21 -50.75
CA ASP A 353 10.19 -17.38 -51.20
C ASP A 353 11.01 -18.00 -52.35
N GLN A 354 11.61 -19.15 -52.10
CA GLN A 354 12.42 -19.87 -53.08
C GLN A 354 11.71 -21.16 -53.49
N GLU A 355 10.50 -21.01 -54.01
CA GLU A 355 9.80 -22.06 -54.75
C GLU A 355 9.66 -21.65 -56.22
N ASN A 356 10.75 -21.87 -56.97
CA ASN A 356 10.76 -22.32 -58.37
C ASN A 356 12.14 -22.08 -59.02
N ARG A 357 13.05 -23.04 -58.77
CA ARG A 357 14.08 -23.39 -59.75
C ARG A 357 14.03 -24.89 -59.98
N THR A 358 13.04 -25.33 -60.75
CA THR A 358 13.15 -26.59 -61.48
C THR A 358 14.13 -26.38 -62.64
N ILE A 359 15.29 -26.99 -62.47
CA ILE A 359 16.18 -27.38 -63.56
C ILE A 359 15.38 -28.35 -64.44
N ALA A 360 15.21 -28.03 -65.71
CA ALA A 360 14.87 -29.00 -66.74
C ALA A 360 15.97 -28.96 -67.79
N SER A 361 16.73 -30.06 -67.85
CA SER A 361 17.67 -30.42 -68.88
C SER A 361 16.95 -30.76 -70.19
N ASN A 362 17.32 -30.10 -71.28
CA ASN A 362 17.69 -30.72 -72.56
C ASN A 362 18.34 -29.67 -73.46
#